data_AF-A0A7Z9QW65-F1
#
_entry.id   AF-A0A7Z9QW65-F1
#
_cell.length_a   1.000
_cell.length_b   1.000
_cell.length_c   1.000
_cell.angle_alpha   90.00
_cell.angle_beta   90.00
_cell.angle_gamma   90.00
#
_symmetry.space_group_name_H-M   'P 1'
#
loop_
_entity.id
_entity.type
_entity.pdbx_description
1 polymer ?
#
loop_
_entity_poly.entity_id
_entity_poly.type
_entity_poly.pdbx_seq_one_letter_code
_entity_poly.pdbx_strand_id
1 'polypeptide(L)'
;MKRLNFFLLIFAFFLFVMTGVDAGIKDCGKDEVGDGAKPIKEVNKEDPGKQNDYDKVQEEDERPGVTYLTFIKGKTPKPNKCGLNPSNDEASWTGWGGPLNCDNCTIGEGPPTRNKIVIGGIYFVRGIGTHGLATIEYDLTGSPAGPYVKFEAWVGMSDEKDPAECGHGGSSDFMFNINGKQVHKTDVLKGTDNGKQVPAEHVEFDIPANAKKLEVIIGDGGDGIGCDHSALGDAKLLTKQSLAVKPVSKLPTKWGVLKNSY
;
A
#
# COMPACT_ATOMS: atom_id res chain seq x y z
N MET A 1 63.87 9.37 30.57
CA MET A 1 63.45 8.14 29.85
C MET A 1 62.02 7.84 30.29
N LYS A 2 60.98 8.43 29.70
CA LYS A 2 60.23 8.09 28.45
C LYS A 2 59.52 6.71 28.47
N ARG A 3 58.18 6.77 28.62
CA ARG A 3 57.08 5.99 28.00
C ARG A 3 56.40 4.87 28.80
N LEU A 4 55.11 4.67 28.44
CA LEU A 4 54.07 3.70 28.88
C LEU A 4 53.33 4.08 30.18
N ASN A 5 52.00 4.09 30.30
CA ASN A 5 50.90 3.73 29.40
C ASN A 5 49.64 4.49 29.86
N PHE A 6 49.10 5.36 29.00
CA PHE A 6 47.86 6.10 29.25
C PHE A 6 46.78 5.53 28.32
N PHE A 7 46.36 4.29 28.55
CA PHE A 7 45.31 3.64 27.76
C PHE A 7 44.62 2.56 28.59
N LEU A 8 43.80 2.95 29.56
CA LEU A 8 42.99 1.98 30.32
C LEU A 8 41.82 2.67 31.04
N LEU A 9 41.01 3.47 30.33
CA LEU A 9 39.79 4.03 30.92
C LEU A 9 38.71 4.50 29.93
N ILE A 10 38.69 3.97 28.69
CA ILE A 10 37.59 4.23 27.74
C ILE A 10 37.27 2.93 26.99
N PHE A 11 36.73 1.93 27.69
CA PHE A 11 36.21 0.73 27.05
C PHE A 11 35.08 0.10 27.88
N ALA A 12 34.05 0.88 28.21
CA ALA A 12 32.89 0.36 28.95
C ALA A 12 31.58 1.14 28.72
N PHE A 13 31.39 1.81 27.58
CA PHE A 13 30.16 2.59 27.37
C PHE A 13 29.65 2.67 25.93
N PHE A 14 29.78 1.58 25.15
CA PHE A 14 29.12 1.48 23.84
C PHE A 14 28.68 0.04 23.55
N LEU A 15 27.80 -0.48 24.40
CA LEU A 15 27.16 -1.78 24.14
C LEU A 15 25.70 -1.77 24.62
N PHE A 16 25.00 -0.68 24.33
CA PHE A 16 23.54 -0.63 24.43
C PHE A 16 23.08 0.48 23.50
N VAL A 17 22.73 0.13 22.26
CA VAL A 17 21.67 0.69 21.39
C VAL A 17 21.91 0.05 20.03
N MET A 18 21.31 -1.10 19.76
CA MET A 18 20.98 -1.55 18.38
C MET A 18 20.03 -2.75 18.35
N THR A 19 19.60 -3.32 19.47
CA THR A 19 18.68 -4.47 19.47
C THR A 19 17.20 -4.10 19.40
N GLY A 20 16.85 -2.80 19.35
CA GLY A 20 15.45 -2.35 19.37
C GLY A 20 14.77 -2.22 18.00
N VAL A 21 15.53 -2.15 16.90
CA VAL A 21 14.96 -1.92 15.56
C VAL A 21 14.49 -3.24 14.92
N ASP A 22 15.22 -4.32 15.20
CA ASP A 22 15.13 -5.62 14.52
C ASP A 22 13.98 -6.51 15.03
N ALA A 23 13.54 -6.35 16.29
CA ALA A 23 12.41 -7.11 16.83
C ALA A 23 11.06 -6.70 16.23
N GLY A 24 10.95 -5.50 15.64
CA GLY A 24 9.70 -5.00 15.07
C GLY A 24 9.39 -5.49 13.65
N ILE A 25 10.39 -5.98 12.93
CA ILE A 25 10.28 -6.39 11.51
C ILE A 25 10.04 -7.91 11.38
N LYS A 26 10.53 -8.71 12.33
CA LYS A 26 10.35 -10.18 12.35
C LYS A 26 8.89 -10.64 12.42
N ASP A 27 7.97 -9.80 12.90
CA ASP A 27 6.53 -10.09 12.94
C ASP A 27 5.83 -9.87 11.59
N CYS A 28 6.48 -9.21 10.63
CA CYS A 28 5.84 -8.77 9.40
C CYS A 28 5.99 -9.78 8.24
N GLY A 29 5.87 -11.10 8.51
CA GLY A 29 5.71 -12.15 7.49
C GLY A 29 6.74 -12.18 6.34
N LYS A 30 6.46 -12.94 5.28
CA LYS A 30 7.28 -13.02 4.05
C LYS A 30 6.53 -12.36 2.88
N ASP A 31 7.20 -11.50 2.11
CA ASP A 31 6.70 -10.89 0.86
C ASP A 31 6.88 -11.81 -0.36
N GLU A 32 6.71 -13.11 -0.15
CA GLU A 32 7.01 -14.13 -1.15
C GLU A 32 5.74 -14.44 -1.96
N VAL A 33 5.82 -14.21 -3.26
CA VAL A 33 4.87 -14.74 -4.24
C VAL A 33 5.19 -16.21 -4.51
N GLY A 34 4.20 -17.02 -4.89
CA GLY A 34 4.41 -18.45 -5.10
C GLY A 34 5.12 -18.78 -6.42
N ASP A 35 5.59 -20.02 -6.57
CA ASP A 35 6.35 -20.47 -7.76
C ASP A 35 5.55 -20.37 -9.08
N GLY A 36 4.23 -20.22 -9.01
CA GLY A 36 3.36 -20.02 -10.17
C GLY A 36 3.19 -18.55 -10.56
N ALA A 37 3.90 -17.63 -9.91
CA ALA A 37 3.81 -16.20 -10.19
C ALA A 37 4.38 -15.86 -11.57
N LYS A 38 3.66 -15.00 -12.29
CA LYS A 38 4.14 -14.27 -13.46
C LYS A 38 5.04 -13.13 -12.97
N PRO A 39 6.34 -13.11 -13.33
CA PRO A 39 7.27 -12.11 -12.83
C PRO A 39 6.91 -10.72 -13.36
N ILE A 40 7.16 -9.70 -12.54
CA ILE A 40 7.13 -8.30 -13.00
C ILE A 40 8.34 -8.01 -13.88
N LYS A 41 8.20 -7.05 -14.78
CA LYS A 41 9.31 -6.61 -15.64
C LYS A 41 9.27 -5.11 -15.88
N GLU A 42 10.37 -4.45 -15.56
CA GLU A 42 10.56 -3.03 -15.85
C GLU A 42 10.77 -2.83 -17.36
N VAL A 43 10.07 -1.85 -17.92
CA VAL A 43 10.13 -1.49 -19.34
C VAL A 43 10.16 0.03 -19.51
N ASN A 44 10.58 0.51 -20.68
CA ASN A 44 10.55 1.95 -20.99
C ASN A 44 9.13 2.51 -21.14
N LYS A 45 8.19 1.63 -21.49
CA LYS A 45 6.77 1.91 -21.67
C LYS A 45 6.00 0.61 -21.56
N GLU A 46 4.94 0.63 -20.78
CA GLU A 46 3.98 -0.45 -20.60
C GLU A 46 3.31 -0.86 -21.92
N ASP A 47 3.06 -2.16 -22.07
CA ASP A 47 2.34 -2.75 -23.20
C ASP A 47 1.09 -3.46 -22.65
N PRO A 48 -0.13 -3.04 -23.02
CA PRO A 48 -1.37 -3.67 -22.57
C PRO A 48 -1.48 -5.16 -22.90
N GLY A 49 -0.73 -5.66 -23.89
CA GLY A 49 -0.64 -7.08 -24.22
C GLY A 49 0.43 -7.85 -23.43
N LYS A 50 1.05 -7.24 -22.42
CA LYS A 50 2.07 -7.86 -21.56
C LYS A 50 1.63 -7.76 -20.11
N GLN A 51 1.50 -8.93 -19.48
CA GLN A 51 1.16 -9.02 -18.07
C GLN A 51 2.31 -8.50 -17.22
N ASN A 52 1.99 -7.66 -16.23
CA ASN A 52 2.91 -7.20 -15.19
C ASN A 52 4.17 -6.45 -15.68
N ASP A 53 4.16 -5.91 -16.90
CA ASP A 53 5.16 -4.93 -17.34
C ASP A 53 4.86 -3.58 -16.66
N TYR A 54 5.89 -2.86 -16.21
CA TYR A 54 5.73 -1.57 -15.54
C TYR A 54 6.79 -0.58 -15.98
N ASP A 55 6.44 0.71 -16.01
CA ASP A 55 7.34 1.83 -16.34
C ASP A 55 7.54 2.78 -15.14
N LYS A 56 6.78 2.57 -14.06
CA LYS A 56 6.80 3.37 -12.83
C LYS A 56 6.77 2.48 -11.61
N VAL A 57 7.36 2.99 -10.54
CA VAL A 57 7.33 2.35 -9.21
C VAL A 57 6.74 3.34 -8.21
N GLN A 58 5.74 2.89 -7.47
CA GLN A 58 5.30 3.54 -6.24
C GLN A 58 6.02 2.86 -5.07
N GLU A 59 7.04 3.56 -4.59
CA GLU A 59 7.83 3.15 -3.43
C GLU A 59 7.02 3.25 -2.13
N GLU A 60 7.50 2.55 -1.10
CA GLU A 60 6.94 2.65 0.25
C GLU A 60 7.07 4.07 0.82
N ASP A 61 6.01 4.52 1.50
CA ASP A 61 5.98 5.76 2.25
C ASP A 61 6.54 5.55 3.67
N GLU A 62 7.80 5.93 3.84
CA GLU A 62 8.51 5.79 5.11
C GLU A 62 8.23 6.95 6.10
N ARG A 63 7.31 7.87 5.80
CA ARG A 63 7.01 9.00 6.70
C ARG A 63 6.47 8.50 8.05
N PRO A 64 6.84 9.11 9.18
CA PRO A 64 6.23 8.76 10.45
C PRO A 64 4.71 9.02 10.47
N GLY A 65 3.95 8.10 11.06
CA GLY A 65 2.48 8.23 11.15
C GLY A 65 1.72 7.71 9.93
N VAL A 66 2.39 6.97 9.05
CA VAL A 66 1.76 6.17 7.98
C VAL A 66 1.48 4.76 8.48
N THR A 67 0.26 4.27 8.27
CA THR A 67 -0.12 2.88 8.52
C THR A 67 -0.71 2.29 7.26
N TYR A 68 -0.01 1.32 6.66
CA TYR A 68 -0.53 0.57 5.51
C TYR A 68 -1.72 -0.32 5.87
N LEU A 69 -2.60 -0.58 4.91
CA LEU A 69 -3.61 -1.64 5.00
C LEU A 69 -3.01 -2.97 4.48
N THR A 70 -3.40 -4.11 5.06
CA THR A 70 -2.86 -5.44 4.69
C THR A 70 -3.78 -6.57 5.15
N PHE A 71 -3.78 -7.73 4.48
CA PHE A 71 -4.56 -8.91 4.89
C PHE A 71 -3.79 -9.87 5.80
N ILE A 72 -2.51 -10.12 5.54
CA ILE A 72 -1.76 -11.21 6.20
C ILE A 72 -0.93 -10.70 7.38
N LYS A 73 -0.53 -9.44 7.34
CA LYS A 73 0.30 -8.78 8.37
C LYS A 73 -0.50 -7.65 9.02
N GLY A 74 -0.30 -7.36 10.31
CA GLY A 74 -0.87 -6.14 10.91
C GLY A 74 -1.95 -6.28 11.99
N LYS A 75 -2.08 -7.44 12.66
CA LYS A 75 -2.99 -7.63 13.82
C LYS A 75 -2.77 -6.58 14.91
N THR A 76 -1.55 -6.07 15.02
CA THR A 76 -1.23 -4.88 15.81
C THR A 76 -0.60 -3.86 14.87
N PRO A 77 -1.27 -2.74 14.57
CA PRO A 77 -0.73 -1.74 13.68
C PRO A 77 0.60 -1.20 14.19
N LYS A 78 1.62 -1.18 13.32
CA LYS A 78 2.93 -0.59 13.58
C LYS A 78 3.27 0.29 12.37
N PRO A 79 3.33 1.62 12.51
CA PRO A 79 3.67 2.52 11.42
C PRO A 79 4.95 2.08 10.71
N ASN A 80 4.94 2.06 9.37
CA ASN A 80 6.07 1.70 8.50
C ASN A 80 6.65 0.31 8.76
N LYS A 81 5.84 -0.59 9.34
CA LYS A 81 6.20 -1.99 9.58
C LYS A 81 5.03 -2.89 9.23
N CYS A 82 4.31 -3.41 10.22
CA CYS A 82 3.14 -4.23 10.02
C CYS A 82 1.91 -3.31 9.94
N GLY A 83 1.14 -3.39 8.85
CA GLY A 83 0.01 -2.48 8.64
C GLY A 83 -1.21 -2.76 9.54
N LEU A 84 -2.41 -2.44 9.07
CA LEU A 84 -3.67 -2.67 9.77
C LEU A 84 -4.45 -3.77 9.04
N ASN A 85 -4.82 -4.83 9.78
CA ASN A 85 -5.69 -5.89 9.28
C ASN A 85 -7.16 -5.45 9.20
N PRO A 86 -7.96 -6.06 8.31
CA PRO A 86 -9.39 -5.89 8.35
C PRO A 86 -9.99 -6.49 9.64
N SER A 87 -11.12 -5.92 10.07
CA SER A 87 -11.86 -6.31 11.27
C SER A 87 -13.04 -7.24 11.00
N ASN A 88 -13.48 -7.37 9.75
CA ASN A 88 -14.57 -8.26 9.33
C ASN A 88 -14.07 -9.66 8.95
N ASP A 89 -15.00 -10.58 8.65
CA ASP A 89 -14.70 -11.97 8.29
C ASP A 89 -13.89 -12.06 6.99
N GLU A 90 -12.82 -12.87 7.01
CA GLU A 90 -11.91 -13.07 5.86
C GLU A 90 -12.62 -13.60 4.60
N ALA A 91 -13.74 -14.30 4.76
CA ALA A 91 -14.57 -14.78 3.66
C ALA A 91 -15.13 -13.66 2.77
N SER A 92 -15.12 -12.41 3.26
CA SER A 92 -15.62 -11.25 2.50
C SER A 92 -14.53 -10.42 1.83
N TRP A 93 -13.25 -10.69 2.10
CA TRP A 93 -12.14 -9.83 1.67
C TRP A 93 -11.75 -10.01 0.21
N THR A 94 -12.00 -11.20 -0.34
CA THR A 94 -11.56 -11.63 -1.66
C THR A 94 -12.68 -12.44 -2.29
N GLY A 95 -13.47 -11.83 -3.18
CA GLY A 95 -14.68 -12.46 -3.75
C GLY A 95 -14.43 -13.80 -4.43
N TRP A 96 -13.21 -14.03 -4.90
CA TRP A 96 -12.75 -15.29 -5.47
C TRP A 96 -11.26 -15.53 -5.18
N GLY A 97 -10.82 -16.79 -5.22
CA GLY A 97 -9.41 -17.19 -5.21
C GLY A 97 -8.66 -17.00 -3.89
N GLY A 98 -9.28 -16.41 -2.87
CA GLY A 98 -8.68 -16.23 -1.55
C GLY A 98 -8.88 -17.41 -0.58
N PRO A 99 -8.48 -17.23 0.69
CA PRO A 99 -7.78 -16.06 1.24
C PRO A 99 -6.37 -15.92 0.65
N LEU A 100 -5.80 -14.72 0.71
CA LEU A 100 -4.40 -14.52 0.35
C LEU A 100 -3.47 -15.28 1.30
N ASN A 101 -2.32 -15.70 0.78
CA ASN A 101 -1.26 -16.38 1.54
C ASN A 101 0.08 -15.63 1.46
N CYS A 102 0.07 -14.44 0.87
CA CYS A 102 1.17 -13.50 0.77
C CYS A 102 0.64 -12.10 1.06
N ASP A 103 1.56 -11.21 1.44
CA ASP A 103 1.28 -9.78 1.53
C ASP A 103 1.78 -9.08 0.27
N ASN A 104 1.24 -7.89 -0.02
CA ASN A 104 1.61 -7.07 -1.18
C ASN A 104 1.57 -7.87 -2.49
N CYS A 105 0.54 -8.69 -2.63
CA CYS A 105 0.35 -9.56 -3.77
C CYS A 105 -1.09 -9.49 -4.29
N THR A 106 -1.24 -9.80 -5.57
CA THR A 106 -2.51 -9.89 -6.26
C THR A 106 -3.28 -11.15 -5.86
N ILE A 107 -4.52 -11.26 -6.32
CA ILE A 107 -5.27 -12.51 -6.18
C ILE A 107 -4.72 -13.59 -7.13
N GLY A 108 -4.24 -13.30 -8.33
CA GLY A 108 -3.86 -14.37 -9.28
C GLY A 108 -4.99 -15.37 -9.49
N GLU A 109 -4.72 -16.57 -10.01
CA GLU A 109 -5.72 -17.65 -10.13
C GLU A 109 -5.94 -18.44 -8.82
N GLY A 110 -5.64 -17.85 -7.66
CA GLY A 110 -5.44 -18.61 -6.42
C GLY A 110 -3.98 -19.01 -6.19
N PRO A 111 -3.66 -19.64 -5.03
CA PRO A 111 -2.33 -20.18 -4.78
C PRO A 111 -2.00 -21.29 -5.80
N PRO A 112 -0.78 -21.35 -6.37
CA PRO A 112 0.41 -20.56 -6.03
C PRO A 112 0.63 -19.33 -6.94
N THR A 113 -0.34 -18.93 -7.75
CA THR A 113 -0.18 -17.97 -8.86
C THR A 113 -0.29 -16.49 -8.47
N ARG A 114 -0.03 -16.16 -7.20
CA ARG A 114 -0.09 -14.79 -6.69
C ARG A 114 1.03 -13.97 -7.32
N ASN A 115 0.75 -12.74 -7.75
CA ASN A 115 1.72 -11.87 -8.42
C ASN A 115 2.03 -10.64 -7.57
N LYS A 116 3.04 -9.86 -7.96
CA LYS A 116 3.25 -8.52 -7.43
C LYS A 116 2.20 -7.57 -8.01
N ILE A 117 1.84 -6.54 -7.26
CA ILE A 117 0.74 -5.63 -7.64
C ILE A 117 1.27 -4.61 -8.64
N VAL A 118 0.77 -4.71 -9.87
CA VAL A 118 0.94 -3.70 -10.92
C VAL A 118 -0.45 -3.25 -11.35
N ILE A 119 -0.69 -1.95 -11.42
CA ILE A 119 -1.96 -1.37 -11.87
C ILE A 119 -1.62 -0.27 -12.86
N GLY A 120 -2.07 -0.38 -14.10
CA GLY A 120 -1.87 0.69 -15.07
C GLY A 120 -0.41 0.98 -15.38
N GLY A 121 0.47 -0.03 -15.35
CA GLY A 121 1.92 0.11 -15.55
C GLY A 121 2.68 0.65 -14.32
N ILE A 122 2.03 0.82 -13.17
CA ILE A 122 2.68 1.23 -11.92
C ILE A 122 2.87 0.01 -11.03
N TYR A 123 4.12 -0.34 -10.72
CA TYR A 123 4.44 -1.34 -9.70
C TYR A 123 4.30 -0.73 -8.30
N PHE A 124 3.50 -1.38 -7.44
CA PHE A 124 3.32 -0.98 -6.05
C PHE A 124 4.08 -1.92 -5.12
N VAL A 125 5.04 -1.36 -4.36
CA VAL A 125 5.79 -2.12 -3.35
C VAL A 125 4.86 -2.59 -2.21
N ARG A 126 3.82 -1.79 -1.92
CA ARG A 126 2.81 -2.06 -0.89
C ARG A 126 1.41 -2.07 -1.47
N GLY A 127 0.55 -2.97 -1.02
CA GLY A 127 -0.85 -2.99 -1.47
C GLY A 127 -1.58 -4.29 -1.13
N ILE A 128 -2.83 -4.39 -1.62
CA ILE A 128 -3.72 -5.53 -1.40
C ILE A 128 -4.33 -5.95 -2.74
N GLY A 129 -4.18 -7.23 -3.08
CA GLY A 129 -4.97 -7.87 -4.13
C GLY A 129 -6.31 -8.36 -3.61
N THR A 130 -7.35 -8.26 -4.43
CA THR A 130 -8.68 -8.79 -4.16
C THR A 130 -9.37 -9.20 -5.46
N HIS A 131 -10.63 -9.58 -5.37
CA HIS A 131 -11.48 -9.89 -6.51
C HIS A 131 -12.90 -9.39 -6.23
N GLY A 132 -13.56 -8.78 -7.21
CA GLY A 132 -14.97 -8.39 -7.10
C GLY A 132 -15.89 -9.63 -7.00
N LEU A 133 -16.90 -9.70 -6.13
CA LEU A 133 -17.34 -8.74 -5.13
C LEU A 133 -16.57 -8.93 -3.81
N ALA A 134 -16.14 -7.84 -3.18
CA ALA A 134 -15.49 -7.90 -1.87
C ALA A 134 -15.89 -6.74 -0.96
N THR A 135 -15.81 -6.97 0.34
CA THR A 135 -15.99 -5.95 1.38
C THR A 135 -14.91 -6.12 2.43
N ILE A 136 -14.19 -5.03 2.68
CA ILE A 136 -13.05 -5.01 3.59
C ILE A 136 -13.31 -3.89 4.60
N GLU A 137 -13.39 -4.24 5.88
CA GLU A 137 -13.65 -3.27 6.95
C GLU A 137 -12.42 -3.11 7.82
N TYR A 138 -12.10 -1.87 8.22
CA TYR A 138 -10.97 -1.56 9.10
C TYR A 138 -11.44 -0.76 10.31
N ASP A 139 -11.02 -1.19 11.50
CA ASP A 139 -11.21 -0.45 12.74
C ASP A 139 -10.19 0.71 12.83
N LEU A 140 -10.70 1.94 12.86
CA LEU A 140 -9.90 3.16 12.90
C LEU A 140 -9.58 3.65 14.32
N THR A 141 -10.07 2.97 15.36
CA THR A 141 -9.92 3.41 16.75
C THR A 141 -8.58 3.03 17.38
N GLY A 142 -7.86 2.06 16.81
CA GLY A 142 -6.67 1.44 17.40
C GLY A 142 -5.31 2.00 16.97
N SER A 143 -5.24 3.22 16.42
CA SER A 143 -3.96 3.76 15.94
C SER A 143 -2.95 3.98 17.07
N PRO A 144 -1.70 3.49 16.95
CA PRO A 144 -0.65 3.68 17.95
C PRO A 144 -0.01 5.07 17.92
N ALA A 145 -0.21 5.86 16.86
CA ALA A 145 0.44 7.15 16.61
C ALA A 145 -0.55 8.34 16.66
N GLY A 146 -1.73 8.15 17.26
CA GLY A 146 -2.82 9.11 17.29
C GLY A 146 -3.84 8.90 16.17
N PRO A 147 -4.97 9.63 16.18
CA PRO A 147 -6.08 9.37 15.27
C PRO A 147 -5.66 9.52 13.80
N TYR A 148 -6.19 8.63 12.96
CA TYR A 148 -6.10 8.77 11.51
C TYR A 148 -6.90 9.99 11.06
N VAL A 149 -6.34 10.74 10.11
CA VAL A 149 -6.90 12.00 9.58
C VAL A 149 -7.03 12.00 8.07
N LYS A 150 -6.42 11.06 7.35
CA LYS A 150 -6.52 10.92 5.90
C LYS A 150 -6.33 9.46 5.48
N PHE A 151 -7.03 9.06 4.42
CA PHE A 151 -6.81 7.83 3.67
C PHE A 151 -6.24 8.17 2.29
N GLU A 152 -5.31 7.35 1.79
CA GLU A 152 -4.74 7.42 0.44
C GLU A 152 -4.61 6.00 -0.13
N ALA A 153 -4.95 5.80 -1.40
CA ALA A 153 -4.70 4.57 -2.14
C ALA A 153 -4.70 4.83 -3.65
N TRP A 154 -4.14 3.89 -4.40
CA TRP A 154 -4.34 3.75 -5.83
C TRP A 154 -5.20 2.53 -6.08
N VAL A 155 -6.25 2.65 -6.88
CA VAL A 155 -7.18 1.55 -7.17
C VAL A 155 -7.29 1.29 -8.66
N GLY A 156 -7.58 0.03 -9.01
CA GLY A 156 -7.77 -0.39 -10.39
C GLY A 156 -7.65 -1.90 -10.54
N MET A 157 -7.67 -2.36 -11.78
CA MET A 157 -7.47 -3.77 -12.10
C MET A 157 -5.98 -4.10 -12.11
N SER A 158 -5.65 -5.27 -11.59
CA SER A 158 -4.29 -5.81 -11.63
C SER A 158 -3.90 -6.15 -13.06
N ASP A 159 -2.70 -5.73 -13.47
CA ASP A 159 -2.12 -6.00 -14.79
C ASP A 159 -1.68 -7.47 -14.97
N GLU A 160 -2.06 -8.36 -14.04
CA GLU A 160 -1.76 -9.80 -14.11
C GLU A 160 -2.61 -10.57 -15.12
N LYS A 161 -3.71 -9.95 -15.58
CA LYS A 161 -4.63 -10.49 -16.57
C LYS A 161 -4.32 -9.96 -17.95
N ASP A 162 -4.22 -10.89 -18.91
CA ASP A 162 -4.05 -10.53 -20.31
C ASP A 162 -5.44 -10.15 -20.85
N PRO A 163 -5.59 -8.98 -21.48
CA PRO A 163 -6.82 -8.62 -22.17
C PRO A 163 -7.30 -9.69 -23.18
N ALA A 164 -6.39 -10.40 -23.85
CA ALA A 164 -6.77 -11.46 -24.78
C ALA A 164 -7.52 -12.62 -24.10
N GLU A 165 -7.20 -12.92 -22.84
CA GLU A 165 -7.80 -14.02 -22.07
C GLU A 165 -9.03 -13.56 -21.26
N CYS A 166 -9.05 -12.30 -20.84
CA CYS A 166 -10.01 -11.75 -19.88
C CYS A 166 -10.74 -10.49 -20.40
N GLY A 167 -10.84 -10.32 -21.71
CA GLY A 167 -11.48 -9.17 -22.34
C GLY A 167 -10.76 -7.86 -22.02
N HIS A 168 -11.39 -6.99 -21.23
CA HIS A 168 -10.75 -5.74 -20.80
C HIS A 168 -9.85 -5.93 -19.56
N GLY A 169 -9.48 -7.15 -19.18
CA GLY A 169 -8.72 -7.41 -17.95
C GLY A 169 -9.56 -7.28 -16.68
N GLY A 170 -10.86 -7.54 -16.77
CA GLY A 170 -11.84 -7.34 -15.69
C GLY A 170 -12.35 -5.91 -15.57
N SER A 171 -13.36 -5.71 -14.73
CA SER A 171 -13.90 -4.39 -14.41
C SER A 171 -14.42 -4.30 -12.97
N SER A 172 -14.15 -3.20 -12.26
CA SER A 172 -14.77 -2.98 -10.94
C SER A 172 -14.92 -1.49 -10.64
N ASP A 173 -15.92 -1.16 -9.83
CA ASP A 173 -16.02 0.12 -9.13
C ASP A 173 -15.63 -0.03 -7.65
N PHE A 174 -15.01 1.01 -7.10
CA PHE A 174 -14.53 1.04 -5.72
C PHE A 174 -15.32 2.06 -4.93
N MET A 175 -15.87 1.65 -3.78
CA MET A 175 -16.63 2.52 -2.88
C MET A 175 -15.99 2.53 -1.50
N PHE A 176 -15.91 3.73 -0.92
CA PHE A 176 -15.32 3.96 0.38
C PHE A 176 -16.33 4.59 1.31
N ASN A 177 -16.60 3.91 2.42
CA ASN A 177 -17.55 4.34 3.43
C ASN A 177 -16.82 4.63 4.74
N ILE A 178 -17.15 5.75 5.39
CA ILE A 178 -16.76 6.01 6.78
C ILE A 178 -18.01 5.92 7.66
N ASN A 179 -17.95 5.05 8.67
CA ASN A 179 -19.09 4.76 9.56
C ASN A 179 -20.40 4.48 8.78
N GLY A 180 -20.32 3.77 7.66
CA GLY A 180 -21.46 3.41 6.81
C GLY A 180 -21.95 4.50 5.86
N LYS A 181 -21.30 5.68 5.82
CA LYS A 181 -21.61 6.73 4.86
C LYS A 181 -20.56 6.76 3.74
N GLN A 182 -20.99 6.70 2.49
CA GLN A 182 -20.12 6.87 1.33
C GLN A 182 -19.44 8.23 1.35
N VAL A 183 -18.11 8.21 1.28
CA VAL A 183 -17.24 9.39 1.20
C VAL A 183 -16.55 9.50 -0.17
N HIS A 184 -16.36 8.37 -0.86
CA HIS A 184 -15.79 8.33 -2.20
C HIS A 184 -16.36 7.14 -2.98
N LYS A 185 -16.48 7.29 -4.29
CA LYS A 185 -16.82 6.23 -5.24
C LYS A 185 -16.14 6.54 -6.58
N THR A 186 -15.47 5.55 -7.15
CA THR A 186 -14.89 5.65 -8.50
C THR A 186 -15.96 5.41 -9.56
N ASP A 187 -15.67 5.80 -10.80
CA ASP A 187 -16.33 5.20 -11.96
C ASP A 187 -15.90 3.72 -12.10
N VAL A 188 -16.47 3.01 -13.07
CA VAL A 188 -16.04 1.63 -13.39
C VAL A 188 -14.64 1.68 -14.00
N LEU A 189 -13.70 1.00 -13.36
CA LEU A 189 -12.32 0.87 -13.81
C LEU A 189 -12.13 -0.48 -14.48
N LYS A 190 -11.75 -0.47 -15.76
CA LYS A 190 -11.35 -1.66 -16.51
C LYS A 190 -9.84 -1.87 -16.38
N GLY A 191 -9.31 -3.03 -16.77
CA GLY A 191 -7.86 -3.21 -16.96
C GLY A 191 -7.35 -2.51 -18.23
N THR A 192 -8.11 -2.63 -19.32
CA THR A 192 -7.84 -1.96 -20.59
C THR A 192 -9.10 -1.38 -21.21
N ASP A 193 -8.95 -0.27 -21.92
CA ASP A 193 -10.01 0.32 -22.71
C ASP A 193 -9.46 0.70 -24.09
N ASN A 194 -10.12 0.22 -25.15
CA ASN A 194 -9.71 0.47 -26.54
C ASN A 194 -8.23 0.15 -26.83
N GLY A 195 -7.74 -0.97 -26.28
CA GLY A 195 -6.36 -1.43 -26.48
C GLY A 195 -5.30 -0.63 -25.72
N LYS A 196 -5.69 0.13 -24.70
CA LYS A 196 -4.79 0.87 -23.80
C LYS A 196 -5.01 0.43 -22.37
N GLN A 197 -3.95 0.38 -21.58
CA GLN A 197 -4.05 0.18 -20.13
C GLN A 197 -4.83 1.33 -19.53
N VAL A 198 -5.76 1.01 -18.62
CA VAL A 198 -6.41 2.03 -17.79
C VAL A 198 -5.47 2.34 -16.64
N PRO A 199 -5.12 3.61 -16.39
CA PRO A 199 -4.23 3.96 -15.29
C PRO A 199 -4.89 3.69 -13.94
N ALA A 200 -4.07 3.43 -12.92
CA ALA A 200 -4.54 3.41 -11.54
C ALA A 200 -5.17 4.77 -11.17
N GLU A 201 -6.30 4.74 -10.46
CA GLU A 201 -6.95 5.95 -9.96
C GLU A 201 -6.49 6.25 -8.53
N HIS A 202 -6.00 7.48 -8.28
CA HIS A 202 -5.63 7.92 -6.94
C HIS A 202 -6.87 8.35 -6.15
N VAL A 203 -7.12 7.67 -5.04
CA VAL A 203 -8.21 7.96 -4.11
C VAL A 203 -7.62 8.53 -2.82
N GLU A 204 -8.00 9.75 -2.48
CA GLU A 204 -7.71 10.35 -1.19
C GLU A 204 -8.94 11.03 -0.57
N PHE A 205 -9.07 10.94 0.75
CA PHE A 205 -10.08 11.71 1.49
C PHE A 205 -9.68 11.90 2.96
N ASP A 206 -10.17 12.99 3.54
CA ASP A 206 -10.00 13.27 4.96
C ASP A 206 -10.86 12.32 5.81
N ILE A 207 -10.30 11.87 6.93
CA ILE A 207 -10.97 11.01 7.91
C ILE A 207 -11.50 11.90 9.05
N PRO A 208 -12.83 11.94 9.27
CA PRO A 208 -13.43 12.69 10.39
C PRO A 208 -12.91 12.22 11.75
N ALA A 209 -12.79 13.14 12.71
CA ALA A 209 -12.25 12.83 14.05
C ALA A 209 -13.04 11.76 14.84
N ASN A 210 -14.31 11.55 14.51
CA ASN A 210 -15.18 10.53 15.11
C ASN A 210 -15.33 9.26 14.24
N ALA A 211 -14.52 9.12 13.19
CA ALA A 211 -14.48 7.92 12.37
C ALA A 211 -14.01 6.72 13.21
N LYS A 212 -14.75 5.61 13.10
CA LYS A 212 -14.45 4.36 13.79
C LYS A 212 -14.25 3.21 12.82
N LYS A 213 -14.90 3.27 11.66
CA LYS A 213 -14.83 2.22 10.64
C LYS A 213 -14.59 2.82 9.27
N LEU A 214 -13.60 2.31 8.56
CA LEU A 214 -13.48 2.43 7.11
C LEU A 214 -14.00 1.13 6.50
N GLU A 215 -14.80 1.23 5.46
CA GLU A 215 -15.28 0.09 4.69
C GLU A 215 -14.97 0.36 3.22
N VAL A 216 -14.25 -0.58 2.60
CA VAL A 216 -13.88 -0.59 1.20
C VAL A 216 -14.69 -1.67 0.53
N ILE A 217 -15.53 -1.30 -0.44
CA ILE A 217 -16.35 -2.21 -1.21
C ILE A 217 -15.83 -2.23 -2.65
N ILE A 218 -15.64 -3.44 -3.18
CA ILE A 218 -15.26 -3.68 -4.56
C ILE A 218 -16.47 -4.30 -5.25
N GLY A 219 -17.01 -3.60 -6.24
CA GLY A 219 -18.11 -4.05 -7.10
C GLY A 219 -17.62 -4.92 -8.26
N ASP A 220 -18.54 -5.25 -9.16
CA ASP A 220 -18.31 -6.05 -10.38
C ASP A 220 -18.42 -5.20 -11.67
N GLY A 221 -18.40 -3.87 -11.52
CA GLY A 221 -18.51 -2.92 -12.64
C GLY A 221 -19.83 -2.98 -13.43
N GLY A 222 -20.78 -3.83 -13.03
CA GLY A 222 -22.05 -4.06 -13.71
C GLY A 222 -21.99 -5.05 -14.89
N ASP A 223 -20.84 -5.66 -15.19
CA ASP A 223 -20.71 -6.73 -16.20
C ASP A 223 -20.49 -8.14 -15.61
N GLY A 224 -20.59 -8.25 -14.28
CA GLY A 224 -20.47 -9.50 -13.53
C GLY A 224 -19.01 -9.79 -13.18
N ILE A 225 -18.78 -10.81 -12.36
CA ILE A 225 -17.47 -11.06 -11.69
C ILE A 225 -16.36 -11.62 -12.60
N GLY A 226 -16.40 -11.39 -13.90
CA GLY A 226 -15.50 -12.02 -14.85
C GLY A 226 -14.11 -11.38 -14.86
N CYS A 227 -13.11 -12.05 -14.27
CA CYS A 227 -11.71 -11.60 -14.24
C CYS A 227 -11.46 -10.29 -13.46
N ASP A 228 -12.32 -9.94 -12.51
CA ASP A 228 -12.26 -8.71 -11.70
C ASP A 228 -11.15 -8.76 -10.64
N HIS A 229 -9.92 -8.97 -11.09
CA HIS A 229 -8.72 -9.04 -10.28
C HIS A 229 -8.33 -7.63 -9.83
N SER A 230 -9.10 -7.11 -8.90
CA SER A 230 -8.94 -5.79 -8.32
C SER A 230 -7.72 -5.69 -7.41
N ALA A 231 -7.14 -4.50 -7.33
CA ALA A 231 -6.08 -4.22 -6.38
C ALA A 231 -6.18 -2.80 -5.80
N LEU A 232 -5.66 -2.67 -4.58
CA LEU A 232 -5.43 -1.40 -3.90
C LEU A 232 -3.92 -1.23 -3.69
N GLY A 233 -3.26 -0.49 -4.56
CA GLY A 233 -1.86 -0.10 -4.45
C GLY A 233 -1.66 1.02 -3.42
N ASP A 234 -0.58 0.96 -2.65
CA ASP A 234 -0.15 1.96 -1.66
C ASP A 234 -1.27 2.42 -0.69
N ALA A 235 -2.20 1.52 -0.37
CA ALA A 235 -3.36 1.80 0.47
C ALA A 235 -2.95 2.02 1.92
N LYS A 236 -3.15 3.23 2.43
CA LYS A 236 -2.62 3.67 3.72
C LYS A 236 -3.51 4.68 4.43
N LEU A 237 -3.37 4.67 5.75
CA LEU A 237 -3.98 5.61 6.69
C LEU A 237 -2.90 6.52 7.28
N LEU A 238 -3.21 7.80 7.36
CA LEU A 238 -2.28 8.85 7.76
C LEU A 238 -2.72 9.48 9.06
N THR A 239 -1.80 9.68 10.01
CA THR A 239 -2.02 10.53 11.20
C THR A 239 -1.52 11.95 10.96
N LYS A 240 -1.82 12.89 11.86
CA LYS A 240 -1.29 14.27 11.78
C LYS A 240 0.23 14.33 11.70
N GLN A 241 0.95 13.33 12.21
CA GLN A 241 2.40 13.27 12.16
C GLN A 241 2.91 13.16 10.72
N SER A 242 2.23 12.37 9.88
CA SER A 242 2.60 12.19 8.46
C SER A 242 2.43 13.47 7.64
N LEU A 243 1.47 14.32 8.03
CA LEU A 243 1.18 15.61 7.40
C LEU A 243 2.09 16.74 7.91
N ALA A 244 2.71 16.56 9.09
CA ALA A 244 3.56 17.57 9.72
C ALA A 244 4.99 17.61 9.13
N VAL A 245 5.35 16.65 8.26
CA VAL A 245 6.67 16.63 7.61
C VAL A 245 6.75 17.78 6.60
N LYS A 246 7.63 18.74 6.90
CA LYS A 246 7.90 19.92 6.07
C LYS A 246 8.48 19.51 4.69
N PRO A 247 8.23 20.32 3.63
CA PRO A 247 8.80 20.07 2.30
C PRO A 247 10.33 19.98 2.37
N VAL A 248 10.87 18.91 1.77
CA VAL A 248 12.28 18.86 1.38
C VAL A 248 12.53 20.08 0.49
N SER A 249 13.45 20.96 0.90
CA SER A 249 13.81 22.27 0.30
C SER A 249 13.07 23.53 0.78
N LYS A 250 13.20 23.87 2.07
CA LYS A 250 13.71 25.22 2.36
C LYS A 250 15.23 25.14 2.43
N LEU A 251 15.87 25.14 1.26
CA LEU A 251 17.22 25.71 1.18
C LEU A 251 17.10 27.11 1.82
N PRO A 252 17.98 27.51 2.74
CA PRO A 252 18.03 28.89 3.18
C PRO A 252 18.39 29.71 1.94
N THR A 253 17.40 30.28 1.27
CA THR A 253 17.66 31.31 0.28
C THR A 253 18.34 32.44 1.03
N LYS A 254 19.51 32.87 0.54
CA LYS A 254 20.34 33.96 1.08
C LYS A 254 19.59 35.29 1.31
N TRP A 255 18.31 35.37 0.94
CA TRP A 255 17.38 36.46 1.23
C TRP A 255 17.01 36.61 2.72
N GLY A 256 17.19 35.57 3.54
CA GLY A 256 16.97 35.66 5.00
C GLY A 256 18.08 36.37 5.78
N VAL A 257 19.23 36.64 5.17
CA VAL A 257 20.42 37.22 5.84
C VAL A 257 20.54 38.74 5.59
N LEU A 258 19.69 39.34 4.78
CA LEU A 258 19.74 40.78 4.44
C LEU A 258 18.72 41.67 5.18
N LYS A 259 17.91 41.12 6.09
CA LYS A 259 16.96 41.92 6.90
C LYS A 259 17.46 42.28 8.30
N ASN A 260 18.75 42.11 8.59
CA ASN A 260 19.36 42.51 9.85
C ASN A 260 20.49 43.53 9.69
N SER A 261 20.52 44.22 8.55
CA SER A 261 21.48 45.30 8.29
C SER A 261 20.79 46.47 7.57
N TYR A 262 19.81 47.09 8.23
CA TYR A 262 19.47 48.51 8.13
C TYR A 262 18.83 48.96 9.44
#